data_AF-A0A1H9CI25-F1
#
_entry.id   AF-A0A1H9CI25-F1
#
_cell.length_a   1.000
_cell.length_b   1.000
_cell.length_c   1.000
_cell.angle_alpha   90.00
_cell.angle_beta   90.00
_cell.angle_gamma   90.00
#
_symmetry.space_group_name_H-M   'P 1'
#
loop_
_entity.id
_entity.type
_entity.pdbx_description
1 polymer ?
#
loop_
_entity_poly.entity_id
_entity_poly.type
_entity_poly.pdbx_seq_one_letter_code
_entity_poly.pdbx_strand_id
1 'polypeptide(L)'
;MRTPGSSTKGFGKVLFAAALVALGGLPVQQAFAATKEAAYVVDAKTGETLYESHGDEARYPASLTKMMTLYILFEELQAGHLSLDSQLKVSAYAASQSPTKLGLRPGQTVRVEDAIKGICVHSANDAAVVIAENIEGSASAFAARMTRTARALGMTNTVFYNPNGLPDMRQHTTAHDLSRLGRALNDRFPRYFAFFNTPTFTWGSRTYRNTDHLLGSLKGPGSVAGVDGIKTGYTNASGYNLVTSARSGNRHIIAVVMGGATWGSRDAKMRELVRRYLPQATPAGTTSDPVVMARIDTGASAPQPKLRPILASAQAEDDVAAQPKVASLTVEDAAPVAVASAPKPRLKASADPIAARISEATAVAELAYANSDAHEEDPIRRLAELARDKASAGSEKKTRSYAELKAKASREGAASVPRGWYVQIGTSHSEEGAHGLIDSAKSVGGRALASADSFTQPINVRGVKVYRARFAGFKDKDAARDACDSLKSKKISCLAVAD
;
A
#
# COMPACT_ATOMS: atom_id res chain seq x y z
N MET A 1 -53.72 -76.98 -50.52
CA MET A 1 -53.88 -76.73 -49.07
C MET A 1 -52.84 -75.70 -48.62
N ARG A 2 -53.21 -74.87 -47.63
CA ARG A 2 -52.64 -73.57 -47.20
C ARG A 2 -51.11 -73.48 -46.98
N THR A 3 -50.48 -72.49 -47.64
CA THR A 3 -49.58 -71.37 -47.19
C THR A 3 -48.76 -71.45 -45.89
N PRO A 4 -47.78 -70.53 -45.65
CA PRO A 4 -46.87 -69.73 -46.53
C PRO A 4 -45.40 -69.71 -45.98
N GLY A 5 -44.36 -69.04 -46.51
CA GLY A 5 -44.17 -68.09 -47.62
C GLY A 5 -42.86 -67.29 -47.39
N SER A 6 -42.19 -66.88 -48.47
CA SER A 6 -40.78 -66.45 -48.56
C SER A 6 -40.56 -64.94 -48.75
N SER A 7 -39.29 -64.51 -48.59
CA SER A 7 -38.48 -63.69 -49.53
C SER A 7 -37.90 -62.38 -49.00
N THR A 8 -36.65 -62.14 -49.43
CA THR A 8 -35.68 -61.08 -49.12
C THR A 8 -35.59 -59.98 -50.19
N LYS A 9 -35.24 -58.74 -49.81
CA LYS A 9 -34.17 -57.84 -50.37
C LYS A 9 -34.37 -56.39 -49.88
N GLY A 10 -33.28 -55.61 -49.81
CA GLY A 10 -33.22 -54.30 -49.14
C GLY A 10 -33.09 -53.03 -50.02
N PHE A 11 -32.62 -51.96 -49.36
CA PHE A 11 -32.28 -50.59 -49.78
C PHE A 11 -33.42 -49.59 -50.05
N GLY A 12 -33.35 -48.43 -49.35
CA GLY A 12 -33.90 -47.16 -49.86
C GLY A 12 -34.69 -46.27 -48.89
N LYS A 13 -33.96 -45.35 -48.22
CA LYS A 13 -34.28 -43.96 -47.83
C LYS A 13 -35.64 -43.55 -47.21
N VAL A 14 -35.49 -42.46 -46.44
CA VAL A 14 -36.46 -41.47 -45.94
C VAL A 14 -36.98 -41.74 -44.53
N LEU A 15 -36.43 -41.01 -43.56
CA LEU A 15 -37.23 -40.56 -42.42
C LEU A 15 -36.81 -39.15 -42.01
N PHE A 16 -37.83 -38.31 -42.06
CA PHE A 16 -37.85 -36.87 -41.84
C PHE A 16 -37.67 -36.54 -40.36
N ALA A 17 -37.21 -35.31 -40.14
CA ALA A 17 -36.88 -34.68 -38.87
C ALA A 17 -37.95 -34.74 -37.77
N ALA A 18 -37.49 -34.86 -36.53
CA ALA A 18 -38.03 -34.13 -35.38
C ALA A 18 -36.87 -33.82 -34.41
N ALA A 19 -36.33 -32.62 -34.52
CA ALA A 19 -35.31 -32.08 -33.64
C ALA A 19 -35.95 -31.63 -32.32
N LEU A 20 -35.74 -32.39 -31.24
CA LEU A 20 -35.98 -31.96 -29.87
C LEU A 20 -34.70 -31.28 -29.37
N VAL A 21 -34.70 -29.96 -29.38
CA VAL A 21 -33.63 -29.12 -28.81
C VAL A 21 -33.75 -29.21 -27.29
N ALA A 22 -33.00 -30.13 -26.68
CA ALA A 22 -32.70 -30.08 -25.26
C ALA A 22 -31.66 -28.99 -25.02
N LEU A 23 -32.12 -27.76 -24.71
CA LEU A 23 -31.28 -26.71 -24.15
C LEU A 23 -30.80 -27.14 -22.76
N GLY A 24 -29.66 -27.84 -22.71
CA GLY A 24 -28.88 -28.01 -21.49
C GLY A 24 -28.30 -26.66 -21.08
N GLY A 25 -28.92 -26.03 -20.08
CA GLY A 25 -28.36 -24.85 -19.42
C GLY A 25 -27.05 -25.23 -18.74
N LEU A 26 -25.92 -24.89 -19.35
CA LEU A 26 -24.64 -24.88 -18.65
C LEU A 26 -24.73 -23.81 -17.56
N PRO A 27 -24.39 -24.12 -16.29
CA PRO A 27 -24.33 -23.10 -15.27
C PRO A 27 -23.21 -22.14 -15.65
N VAL A 28 -23.56 -20.89 -15.96
CA VAL A 28 -22.62 -19.78 -16.02
C VAL A 28 -22.06 -19.63 -14.61
N GLN A 29 -20.90 -20.22 -14.34
CA GLN A 29 -20.11 -19.87 -13.17
C GLN A 29 -19.73 -18.39 -13.34
N GLN A 30 -20.46 -17.50 -12.66
CA GLN A 30 -20.01 -16.13 -12.47
C GLN A 30 -18.64 -16.21 -11.78
N ALA A 31 -17.60 -15.90 -12.52
CA ALA A 31 -16.30 -15.60 -11.94
C ALA A 31 -16.47 -14.32 -11.13
N PHE A 32 -16.75 -14.46 -9.83
CA PHE A 32 -16.63 -13.34 -8.90
C PHE A 32 -15.17 -12.89 -8.95
N ALA A 33 -14.93 -11.69 -9.48
CA ALA A 33 -13.63 -11.05 -9.35
C ALA A 33 -13.33 -10.95 -7.84
N ALA A 34 -12.28 -11.64 -7.38
CA ALA A 34 -11.89 -11.63 -5.97
C ALA A 34 -11.76 -10.17 -5.51
N THR A 35 -12.55 -9.79 -4.52
CA THR A 35 -12.59 -8.40 -4.06
C THR A 35 -11.23 -8.07 -3.45
N LYS A 36 -10.72 -6.85 -3.67
CA LYS A 36 -9.48 -6.41 -2.99
C LYS A 36 -9.67 -6.33 -1.48
N GLU A 37 -10.91 -6.20 -1.03
CA GLU A 37 -11.24 -6.04 0.38
C GLU A 37 -11.03 -7.34 1.15
N ALA A 38 -10.54 -7.21 2.38
CA ALA A 38 -10.47 -8.28 3.36
C ALA A 38 -10.70 -7.68 4.74
N ALA A 39 -11.31 -8.45 5.63
CA ALA A 39 -11.54 -8.02 6.99
C ALA A 39 -11.50 -9.19 7.96
N TYR A 40 -11.03 -8.94 9.17
CA TYR A 40 -10.87 -9.95 10.20
C TYR A 40 -11.05 -9.31 11.58
N VAL A 41 -11.79 -9.95 12.48
CA VAL A 41 -11.93 -9.51 13.87
C VAL A 41 -11.67 -10.68 14.78
N VAL A 42 -10.82 -10.47 15.76
CA VAL A 42 -10.44 -11.48 16.75
C VAL A 42 -10.65 -10.93 18.15
N ASP A 43 -11.14 -11.79 19.04
CA ASP A 43 -11.10 -11.57 20.47
C ASP A 43 -9.63 -11.52 20.92
N ALA A 44 -9.21 -10.39 21.49
CA ALA A 44 -7.81 -10.22 21.83
C ALA A 44 -7.35 -11.18 22.94
N LYS A 45 -8.24 -11.52 23.87
CA LYS A 45 -7.98 -12.39 25.01
C LYS A 45 -7.91 -13.85 24.57
N THR A 46 -8.95 -14.37 23.94
CA THR A 46 -9.05 -15.81 23.61
C THR A 46 -8.37 -16.16 22.30
N GLY A 47 -8.26 -15.21 21.37
CA GLY A 47 -7.85 -15.48 20.00
C GLY A 47 -8.94 -16.06 19.12
N GLU A 48 -10.18 -16.12 19.61
CA GLU A 48 -11.33 -16.57 18.84
C GLU A 48 -11.65 -15.58 17.71
N THR A 49 -11.88 -16.12 16.51
CA THR A 49 -12.35 -15.34 15.36
C THR A 49 -13.80 -14.94 15.56
N LEU A 50 -14.05 -13.64 15.69
CA LEU A 50 -15.41 -13.08 15.81
C LEU A 50 -16.01 -12.74 14.44
N TYR A 51 -15.16 -12.46 13.46
CA TYR A 51 -15.56 -12.17 12.09
C TYR A 51 -14.43 -12.43 11.11
N GLU A 52 -14.79 -12.93 9.93
CA GLU A 52 -13.88 -13.09 8.82
C GLU A 52 -14.56 -12.77 7.48
N SER A 53 -13.82 -12.10 6.61
CA SER A 53 -14.09 -11.98 5.18
C SER A 53 -12.77 -11.94 4.43
N HIS A 54 -12.50 -12.99 3.63
CA HIS A 54 -11.25 -13.14 2.85
C HIS A 54 -10.00 -13.02 3.75
N GLY A 55 -10.08 -13.57 4.99
CA GLY A 55 -9.13 -13.31 6.05
C GLY A 55 -7.73 -13.85 5.77
N ASP A 56 -7.66 -14.99 5.09
CA ASP A 56 -6.43 -15.69 4.72
C ASP A 56 -5.94 -15.41 3.29
N GLU A 57 -6.59 -14.52 2.55
CA GLU A 57 -6.15 -14.20 1.21
C GLU A 57 -4.94 -13.26 1.21
N ALA A 58 -3.99 -13.51 0.30
CA ALA A 58 -2.79 -12.70 0.18
C ALA A 58 -3.12 -11.26 -0.25
N ARG A 59 -2.52 -10.30 0.46
CA ARG A 59 -2.65 -8.86 0.22
C ARG A 59 -1.30 -8.17 0.43
N TYR A 60 -1.12 -7.02 -0.23
CA TYR A 60 0.03 -6.17 0.06
C TYR A 60 -0.16 -5.44 1.40
N PRO A 61 0.79 -5.52 2.34
CA PRO A 61 0.65 -4.94 3.68
C PRO A 61 0.68 -3.40 3.69
N ALA A 62 1.35 -2.79 2.70
CA ALA A 62 1.72 -1.36 2.76
C ALA A 62 2.37 -1.03 4.12
N SER A 63 2.15 0.18 4.65
CA SER A 63 2.74 0.61 5.93
C SER A 63 2.32 -0.21 7.16
N LEU A 64 1.34 -1.14 7.07
CA LEU A 64 1.08 -2.09 8.17
C LEU A 64 2.32 -2.95 8.48
N THR A 65 3.21 -3.11 7.51
CA THR A 65 4.56 -3.70 7.66
C THR A 65 5.32 -3.14 8.87
N LYS A 66 5.17 -1.85 9.17
CA LYS A 66 5.89 -1.19 10.27
C LYS A 66 5.45 -1.68 11.65
N MET A 67 4.30 -2.37 11.76
CA MET A 67 3.93 -3.07 12.99
C MET A 67 4.98 -4.15 13.34
N MET A 68 5.48 -4.89 12.35
CA MET A 68 6.52 -5.90 12.56
C MET A 68 7.88 -5.26 12.86
N THR A 69 8.17 -4.12 12.23
CA THR A 69 9.38 -3.34 12.54
C THR A 69 9.40 -2.88 13.98
N LEU A 70 8.28 -2.36 14.48
CA LEU A 70 8.14 -1.99 15.89
C LEU A 70 8.13 -3.21 16.82
N TYR A 71 7.51 -4.32 16.42
CA TYR A 71 7.54 -5.56 17.19
C TYR A 71 8.98 -6.00 17.49
N ILE A 72 9.83 -6.07 16.46
CA ILE A 72 11.23 -6.45 16.63
C ILE A 72 11.99 -5.41 17.47
N LEU A 73 11.76 -4.11 17.23
CA LEU A 73 12.37 -3.08 18.08
C LEU A 73 11.97 -3.22 19.56
N PHE A 74 10.71 -3.59 19.83
CA PHE A 74 10.23 -3.81 21.18
C PHE A 74 10.84 -5.07 21.82
N GLU A 75 11.18 -6.10 21.03
CA GLU A 75 12.00 -7.22 21.51
C GLU A 75 13.39 -6.75 21.95
N GLU A 76 14.08 -5.93 21.15
CA GLU A 76 15.40 -5.40 21.50
C GLU A 76 15.36 -4.51 22.76
N LEU A 77 14.29 -3.72 22.90
CA LEU A 77 14.05 -2.90 24.09
C LEU A 77 13.73 -3.74 25.33
N GLN A 78 12.94 -4.81 25.20
CA GLN A 78 12.63 -5.72 26.30
C GLN A 78 13.86 -6.54 26.73
N ALA A 79 14.70 -6.93 25.76
CA ALA A 79 15.96 -7.64 26.01
C ALA A 79 17.06 -6.73 26.61
N GLY A 80 16.86 -5.41 26.61
CA GLY A 80 17.82 -4.44 27.13
C GLY A 80 19.00 -4.17 26.19
N HIS A 81 18.95 -4.63 24.93
CA HIS A 81 19.96 -4.30 23.92
C HIS A 81 19.87 -2.84 23.47
N LEU A 82 18.67 -2.27 23.53
CA LEU A 82 18.39 -0.86 23.30
C LEU A 82 17.60 -0.29 24.48
N SER A 83 17.66 1.04 24.64
CA SER A 83 16.75 1.82 25.48
C SER A 83 16.01 2.85 24.62
N LEU A 84 14.98 3.49 25.19
CA LEU A 84 14.26 4.57 24.50
C LEU A 84 15.16 5.77 24.17
N ASP A 85 16.24 5.94 24.93
CA ASP A 85 17.24 7.02 24.75
C ASP A 85 18.40 6.64 23.84
N SER A 86 18.51 5.37 23.42
CA SER A 86 19.53 4.94 22.47
C SER A 86 19.46 5.77 21.19
N GLN A 87 20.64 6.15 20.69
CA GLN A 87 20.80 6.97 19.49
C GLN A 87 21.02 6.06 18.28
N LEU A 88 20.08 6.07 17.34
CA LEU A 88 20.17 5.30 16.10
C LEU A 88 20.81 6.16 15.01
N LYS A 89 21.85 5.62 14.36
CA LYS A 89 22.56 6.31 13.27
C LYS A 89 21.71 6.32 12.01
N VAL A 90 21.62 7.48 11.36
CA VAL A 90 20.87 7.64 10.11
C VAL A 90 21.81 7.46 8.91
N SER A 91 21.57 6.42 8.11
CA SER A 91 22.32 6.20 6.88
C SER A 91 21.81 7.07 5.72
N ALA A 92 22.61 7.16 4.65
CA ALA A 92 22.17 7.76 3.39
C ALA A 92 20.97 7.02 2.78
N TYR A 93 20.94 5.70 2.91
CA TYR A 93 19.85 4.85 2.40
C TYR A 93 18.54 5.07 3.16
N ALA A 94 18.59 5.21 4.48
CA ALA A 94 17.42 5.53 5.29
C ALA A 94 16.86 6.92 4.95
N ALA A 95 17.74 7.92 4.81
CA ALA A 95 17.35 9.27 4.42
C ALA A 95 16.75 9.35 3.01
N SER A 96 17.22 8.50 2.08
CA SER A 96 16.77 8.49 0.68
C SER A 96 15.40 7.83 0.47
N GLN A 97 14.81 7.20 1.48
CA GLN A 97 13.50 6.55 1.35
C GLN A 97 12.43 7.54 0.85
N SER A 98 11.47 7.00 0.10
CA SER A 98 10.31 7.76 -0.39
C SER A 98 9.45 8.27 0.79
N PRO A 99 8.86 9.47 0.74
CA PRO A 99 7.86 9.90 1.72
C PRO A 99 6.67 8.94 1.80
N THR A 100 5.94 8.83 2.92
CA THR A 100 5.96 9.58 4.19
C THR A 100 7.22 9.39 5.02
N LYS A 101 7.83 10.46 5.54
CA LYS A 101 9.12 10.41 6.28
C LYS A 101 9.34 11.63 7.19
N LEU A 102 10.20 11.52 8.19
CA LEU A 102 10.55 12.64 9.10
C LEU A 102 11.53 13.64 8.45
N GLY A 103 12.23 13.22 7.40
CA GLY A 103 13.29 14.02 6.77
C GLY A 103 14.61 13.90 7.52
N LEU A 104 14.92 12.71 8.04
CA LEU A 104 16.18 12.45 8.73
C LEU A 104 17.38 12.65 7.79
N ARG A 105 18.45 13.28 8.27
CA ARG A 105 19.65 13.59 7.48
C ARG A 105 20.71 12.50 7.64
N PRO A 106 21.44 12.12 6.57
CA PRO A 106 22.56 11.18 6.70
C PRO A 106 23.59 11.67 7.73
N GLY A 107 24.11 10.76 8.55
CA GLY A 107 25.14 11.05 9.55
C GLY A 107 24.62 11.60 10.88
N GLN A 108 23.37 12.07 10.95
CA GLN A 108 22.76 12.43 12.22
C GLN A 108 22.33 11.19 13.01
N THR A 109 21.90 11.37 14.26
CA THR A 109 21.22 10.33 15.04
C THR A 109 19.77 10.70 15.34
N VAL A 110 18.96 9.70 15.67
CA VAL A 110 17.59 9.85 16.17
C VAL A 110 17.40 8.95 17.38
N ARG A 111 16.75 9.44 18.44
CA ARG A 111 16.43 8.62 19.62
C ARG A 111 15.46 7.51 19.22
N VAL A 112 15.58 6.34 19.84
CA VAL A 112 14.64 5.22 19.64
C VAL A 112 13.20 5.67 19.87
N GLU A 113 12.94 6.42 20.94
CA GLU A 113 11.60 6.95 21.24
C GLU A 113 11.03 7.80 20.08
N ASP A 114 11.85 8.68 19.50
CA ASP A 114 11.43 9.56 18.41
C ASP A 114 11.22 8.79 17.11
N ALA A 115 12.01 7.74 16.86
CA ALA A 115 11.78 6.82 15.75
C ALA A 115 10.45 6.06 15.91
N ILE A 116 10.13 5.59 17.12
CA ILE A 116 8.85 4.93 17.43
C ILE A 116 7.69 5.91 17.17
N LYS A 117 7.75 7.12 17.75
CA LYS A 117 6.71 8.14 17.55
C LYS A 117 6.56 8.53 16.08
N GLY A 118 7.67 8.65 15.35
CA GLY A 118 7.67 8.91 13.91
C GLY A 118 6.94 7.83 13.10
N ILE A 119 7.11 6.55 13.47
CA ILE A 119 6.39 5.43 12.85
C ILE A 119 4.92 5.42 13.26
N CYS A 120 4.61 5.50 14.56
CA CYS A 120 3.23 5.41 15.05
C CYS A 120 2.37 6.57 14.53
N VAL A 121 2.87 7.81 14.62
CA VAL A 121 2.11 9.02 14.31
C VAL A 121 2.14 9.32 12.81
N HIS A 122 3.33 9.38 12.20
CA HIS A 122 3.49 9.85 10.82
C HIS A 122 3.79 8.72 9.80
N SER A 123 3.90 7.47 10.25
CA SER A 123 4.22 6.34 9.38
C SER A 123 5.55 6.52 8.63
N ALA A 124 6.55 7.12 9.30
CA ALA A 124 7.81 7.52 8.71
C ALA A 124 8.63 6.34 8.15
N ASN A 125 8.93 6.38 6.84
CA ASN A 125 9.68 5.34 6.12
C ASN A 125 11.17 5.37 6.43
N ASP A 126 11.74 6.56 6.60
CA ASP A 126 13.14 6.74 6.99
C ASP A 126 13.40 6.16 8.39
N ALA A 127 12.56 6.48 9.38
CA ALA A 127 12.67 5.93 10.73
C ALA A 127 12.61 4.38 10.76
N ALA A 128 11.75 3.77 9.95
CA ALA A 128 11.67 2.30 9.86
C ALA A 128 12.95 1.66 9.30
N VAL A 129 13.60 2.30 8.31
CA VAL A 129 14.89 1.83 7.78
C VAL A 129 16.02 2.09 8.77
N VAL A 130 16.02 3.23 9.47
CA VAL A 130 16.99 3.52 10.55
C VAL A 130 16.96 2.42 11.61
N ILE A 131 15.77 2.06 12.10
CA ILE A 131 15.62 0.95 13.06
C ILE A 131 16.19 -0.34 12.50
N ALA A 132 15.83 -0.67 11.25
CA ALA A 132 16.26 -1.91 10.62
C ALA A 132 17.79 -2.03 10.49
N GLU A 133 18.45 -0.97 10.02
CA GLU A 133 19.90 -0.94 9.83
C GLU A 133 20.67 -0.94 11.17
N ASN A 134 20.13 -0.32 12.22
CA ASN A 134 20.81 -0.29 13.51
C ASN A 134 20.66 -1.61 14.30
N ILE A 135 19.61 -2.41 14.03
CA ILE A 135 19.41 -3.71 14.69
C ILE A 135 20.12 -4.84 13.92
N GLU A 136 20.00 -4.88 12.59
CA GLU A 136 20.47 -6.02 11.77
C GLU A 136 21.58 -5.65 10.78
N GLY A 137 22.12 -4.43 10.86
CA GLY A 137 23.16 -3.92 9.96
C GLY A 137 22.66 -3.55 8.56
N SER A 138 21.53 -4.10 8.09
CA SER A 138 20.92 -3.76 6.80
C SER A 138 19.41 -3.98 6.78
N ALA A 139 18.72 -3.23 5.92
CA ALA A 139 17.27 -3.37 5.74
C ALA A 139 16.85 -4.75 5.20
N SER A 140 17.69 -5.41 4.39
CA SER A 140 17.42 -6.74 3.83
C SER A 140 17.57 -7.84 4.88
N ALA A 141 18.62 -7.80 5.71
CA ALA A 141 18.79 -8.71 6.83
C ALA A 141 17.63 -8.56 7.83
N PHE A 142 17.21 -7.32 8.10
CA PHE A 142 16.05 -7.04 8.92
C PHE A 142 14.76 -7.60 8.32
N ALA A 143 14.51 -7.45 7.03
CA ALA A 143 13.33 -8.05 6.38
C ALA A 143 13.32 -9.59 6.47
N ALA A 144 14.49 -10.23 6.37
CA ALA A 144 14.63 -11.67 6.60
C ALA A 144 14.27 -12.03 8.06
N ARG A 145 14.73 -11.25 9.05
CA ARG A 145 14.31 -11.42 10.44
C ARG A 145 12.81 -11.22 10.62
N MET A 146 12.23 -10.16 10.05
CA MET A 146 10.78 -9.92 10.08
C MET A 146 9.99 -11.13 9.59
N THR A 147 10.42 -11.77 8.51
CA THR A 147 9.76 -12.98 8.00
C THR A 147 9.92 -14.17 8.95
N ARG A 148 11.11 -14.37 9.55
CA ARG A 148 11.30 -15.42 10.58
C ARG A 148 10.43 -15.16 11.82
N THR A 149 10.37 -13.92 12.29
CA THR A 149 9.52 -13.50 13.42
C THR A 149 8.04 -13.70 13.08
N ALA A 150 7.60 -13.38 11.86
CA ALA A 150 6.24 -13.66 11.40
C ALA A 150 5.92 -15.16 11.50
N ARG A 151 6.80 -16.04 11.01
CA ARG A 151 6.63 -17.51 11.13
C ARG A 151 6.56 -17.97 12.58
N ALA A 152 7.41 -17.43 13.46
CA ALA A 152 7.39 -17.74 14.89
C ALA A 152 6.09 -17.31 15.58
N LEU A 153 5.42 -16.28 15.07
CA LEU A 153 4.11 -15.82 15.53
C LEU A 153 2.93 -16.58 14.90
N GLY A 154 3.20 -17.62 14.11
CA GLY A 154 2.17 -18.36 13.38
C GLY A 154 1.61 -17.61 12.17
N MET A 155 2.23 -16.50 11.75
CA MET A 155 1.85 -15.77 10.55
C MET A 155 2.39 -16.48 9.30
N THR A 156 1.84 -17.64 8.94
CA THR A 156 2.39 -18.53 7.90
C THR A 156 2.25 -17.99 6.48
N ASN A 157 1.35 -17.03 6.26
CA ASN A 157 1.02 -16.45 4.96
C ASN A 157 1.60 -15.03 4.78
N THR A 158 2.59 -14.66 5.59
CA THR A 158 3.24 -13.33 5.54
C THR A 158 4.69 -13.42 5.06
N VAL A 159 5.13 -12.59 4.13
CA VAL A 159 6.56 -12.43 3.81
C VAL A 159 6.88 -10.94 3.72
N PHE A 160 7.96 -10.52 4.38
CA PHE A 160 8.44 -9.15 4.36
C PHE A 160 9.73 -9.04 3.53
N TYR A 161 9.83 -7.98 2.73
CA TYR A 161 11.02 -7.68 1.90
C TYR A 161 11.68 -6.34 2.23
N ASN A 162 11.05 -5.53 3.07
CA ASN A 162 11.59 -4.28 3.57
C ASN A 162 10.90 -3.92 4.90
N PRO A 163 11.46 -2.98 5.69
CA PRO A 163 10.94 -2.64 7.01
C PRO A 163 9.80 -1.61 6.99
N ASN A 164 9.47 -1.02 5.83
CA ASN A 164 8.57 0.13 5.76
C ASN A 164 7.28 -0.15 4.99
N GLY A 165 7.20 -1.23 4.23
CA GLY A 165 6.07 -1.59 3.40
C GLY A 165 5.95 -0.81 2.10
N LEU A 166 7.04 -0.16 1.65
CA LEU A 166 7.10 0.36 0.28
C LEU A 166 6.90 -0.81 -0.72
N PRO A 167 6.36 -0.55 -1.93
CA PRO A 167 5.99 -1.61 -2.85
C PRO A 167 7.14 -2.56 -3.20
N ASP A 168 6.93 -3.86 -2.95
CA ASP A 168 7.73 -4.98 -3.46
C ASP A 168 6.74 -6.12 -3.80
N MET A 169 6.81 -6.67 -5.01
CA MET A 169 5.86 -7.69 -5.48
C MET A 169 5.96 -9.01 -4.70
N ARG A 170 7.05 -9.24 -3.97
CA ARG A 170 7.29 -10.47 -3.21
C ARG A 170 6.76 -10.38 -1.78
N GLN A 171 6.53 -9.18 -1.26
CA GLN A 171 5.99 -9.00 0.08
C GLN A 171 4.48 -9.20 0.07
N HIS A 172 3.95 -9.93 1.05
CA HIS A 172 2.53 -10.18 1.20
C HIS A 172 2.20 -10.50 2.65
N THR A 173 0.94 -10.38 3.02
CA THR A 173 0.38 -10.78 4.30
C THR A 173 -1.09 -11.13 4.12
N THR A 174 -1.76 -11.56 5.19
CA THR A 174 -3.22 -11.71 5.24
C THR A 174 -3.80 -10.84 6.35
N ALA A 175 -5.13 -10.64 6.34
CA ALA A 175 -5.81 -9.92 7.42
C ALA A 175 -5.74 -10.72 8.74
N HIS A 176 -5.86 -12.03 8.66
CA HIS A 176 -5.71 -12.95 9.79
C HIS A 176 -4.31 -12.85 10.41
N ASP A 177 -3.24 -12.90 9.61
CA ASP A 177 -1.87 -12.81 10.12
C ASP A 177 -1.58 -11.44 10.77
N LEU A 178 -2.10 -10.35 10.19
CA LEU A 178 -2.00 -9.02 10.81
C LEU A 178 -2.76 -8.91 12.14
N SER A 179 -3.85 -9.66 12.31
CA SER A 179 -4.57 -9.71 13.59
C SER A 179 -3.73 -10.39 14.67
N ARG A 180 -3.00 -11.46 14.32
CA ARG A 180 -2.03 -12.13 15.21
C ARG A 180 -0.92 -11.18 15.63
N LEU A 181 -0.36 -10.42 14.68
CA LEU A 181 0.65 -9.40 14.99
C LEU A 181 0.10 -8.30 15.90
N GLY A 182 -1.12 -7.84 15.65
CA GLY A 182 -1.78 -6.84 16.49
C GLY A 182 -1.98 -7.31 17.94
N ARG A 183 -2.44 -8.56 18.11
CA ARG A 183 -2.54 -9.21 19.44
C ARG A 183 -1.17 -9.36 20.09
N ALA A 184 -0.18 -9.87 19.37
CA ALA A 184 1.15 -10.10 19.92
C ALA A 184 1.85 -8.80 20.35
N LEU A 185 1.68 -7.71 19.61
CA LEU A 185 2.16 -6.37 20.01
C LEU A 185 1.55 -5.94 21.34
N ASN A 186 0.24 -6.14 21.48
CA ASN A 186 -0.49 -5.77 22.68
C ASN A 186 -0.07 -6.61 23.90
N ASP A 187 -0.04 -7.93 23.74
CA ASP A 187 0.10 -8.87 24.84
C ASP A 187 1.54 -8.92 25.36
N ARG A 188 2.53 -8.85 24.46
CA ARG A 188 3.94 -8.91 24.84
C ARG A 188 4.50 -7.56 25.26
N PHE A 189 4.00 -6.46 24.70
CA PHE A 189 4.60 -5.14 24.86
C PHE A 189 3.60 -4.07 25.32
N PRO A 190 2.79 -4.31 26.37
CA PRO A 190 1.74 -3.36 26.78
C PRO A 190 2.29 -1.97 27.10
N ARG A 191 3.51 -1.88 27.64
CA ARG A 191 4.20 -0.60 27.90
C ARG A 191 4.47 0.18 26.61
N TYR A 192 4.96 -0.48 25.56
CA TYR A 192 5.30 0.17 24.30
C TYR A 192 4.10 0.33 23.37
N PHE A 193 3.07 -0.50 23.54
CA PHE A 193 1.83 -0.39 22.79
C PHE A 193 1.17 0.99 22.93
N ALA A 194 1.34 1.64 24.09
CA ALA A 194 0.84 3.00 24.33
C ALA A 194 1.31 4.03 23.29
N PHE A 195 2.45 3.82 22.61
CA PHE A 195 2.90 4.72 21.55
C PHE A 195 1.95 4.76 20.35
N PHE A 196 1.20 3.69 20.06
CA PHE A 196 0.22 3.69 18.96
C PHE A 196 -0.93 4.66 19.20
N ASN A 197 -1.25 4.95 20.46
CA ASN A 197 -2.28 5.91 20.86
C ASN A 197 -1.75 7.36 20.94
N THR A 198 -0.54 7.64 20.43
CA THR A 198 0.00 9.01 20.44
C THR A 198 -0.75 9.86 19.40
N PRO A 199 -1.46 10.94 19.79
CA PRO A 199 -2.28 11.71 18.85
C PRO A 199 -1.44 12.62 17.95
N THR A 200 -0.37 13.20 18.50
CA THR A 200 0.53 14.12 17.80
C THR A 200 1.98 13.88 18.21
N PHE A 201 2.89 14.19 17.31
CA PHE A 201 4.33 14.10 17.54
C PHE A 201 5.02 15.27 16.86
N THR A 202 5.90 15.95 17.60
CA THR A 202 6.69 17.05 17.06
C THR A 202 8.11 16.59 16.80
N TRP A 203 8.59 16.83 15.58
CA TRP A 203 9.97 16.59 15.17
C TRP A 203 10.52 17.82 14.45
N GLY A 204 11.58 18.40 14.99
CA GLY A 204 12.08 19.71 14.56
C GLY A 204 11.00 20.78 14.72
N SER A 205 10.77 21.56 13.67
CA SER A 205 9.72 22.60 13.65
C SER A 205 8.34 22.10 13.19
N ARG A 206 8.18 20.78 12.95
CA ARG A 206 6.95 20.21 12.39
C ARG A 206 6.21 19.37 13.42
N THR A 207 4.91 19.61 13.54
CA THR A 207 3.99 18.77 14.30
C THR A 207 3.22 17.87 13.35
N TYR A 208 3.27 16.57 13.60
CA TYR A 208 2.56 15.54 12.86
C TYR A 208 1.34 15.09 13.66
N ARG A 209 0.24 14.79 12.96
CA ARG A 209 -0.96 14.17 13.53
C ARG A 209 -0.97 12.69 13.18
N ASN A 210 -1.51 11.88 14.08
CA ASN A 210 -1.65 10.45 13.83
C ASN A 210 -2.53 10.20 12.60
N THR A 211 -2.04 9.33 11.72
CA THR A 211 -2.76 8.90 10.51
C THR A 211 -4.03 8.09 10.79
N ASP A 212 -4.15 7.49 11.98
CA ASP A 212 -5.37 6.79 12.38
C ASP A 212 -6.40 7.81 12.90
N HIS A 213 -7.37 8.12 12.04
CA HIS A 213 -8.45 9.06 12.35
C HIS A 213 -9.45 8.51 13.38
N LEU A 214 -9.42 7.20 13.66
CA LEU A 214 -10.31 6.58 14.66
C LEU A 214 -9.75 6.71 16.08
N LEU A 215 -8.46 7.01 16.24
CA LEU A 215 -7.85 7.24 17.55
C LEU A 215 -8.52 8.39 18.28
N GLY A 216 -8.90 8.14 19.52
CA GLY A 216 -9.46 9.18 20.39
C GLY A 216 -10.71 9.85 19.82
N SER A 217 -11.45 9.21 18.90
CA SER A 217 -12.76 9.68 18.41
C SER A 217 -13.79 9.64 19.54
N LEU A 218 -13.63 10.60 20.46
CA LEU A 218 -14.65 11.20 21.27
C LEU A 218 -15.20 12.37 20.46
N LYS A 219 -16.53 12.33 20.24
CA LYS A 219 -17.41 13.43 19.77
C LYS A 219 -17.50 13.60 18.25
N GLY A 220 -18.47 12.87 17.68
CA GLY A 220 -19.04 13.05 16.34
C GLY A 220 -20.01 11.91 16.01
N PRO A 221 -21.09 12.13 15.24
CA PRO A 221 -21.96 11.05 14.78
C PRO A 221 -21.14 10.05 13.95
N GLY A 222 -21.08 8.79 14.41
CA GLY A 222 -20.20 7.79 13.79
C GLY A 222 -18.95 7.42 14.60
N SER A 223 -18.64 8.14 15.69
CA SER A 223 -17.52 7.79 16.58
C SER A 223 -17.61 6.37 17.13
N VAL A 224 -16.46 5.76 17.40
CA VAL A 224 -16.37 4.48 18.11
C VAL A 224 -15.41 4.64 19.27
N ALA A 225 -15.96 4.57 20.49
CA ALA A 225 -15.17 4.66 21.70
C ALA A 225 -14.24 3.45 21.85
N GLY A 226 -13.12 3.64 22.52
CA GLY A 226 -12.23 2.53 22.89
C GLY A 226 -11.10 2.23 21.92
N VAL A 227 -11.01 2.91 20.78
CA VAL A 227 -9.92 2.73 19.82
C VAL A 227 -8.63 3.34 20.36
N ASP A 228 -7.59 2.51 20.50
CA ASP A 228 -6.29 2.87 21.09
C ASP A 228 -5.08 2.47 20.23
N GLY A 229 -5.31 2.09 18.98
CA GLY A 229 -4.30 1.71 18.01
C GLY A 229 -4.94 1.10 16.76
N ILE A 230 -4.18 0.52 15.82
CA ILE A 230 -2.72 0.34 15.85
C ILE A 230 -2.07 1.08 14.68
N LYS A 231 -2.45 0.77 13.45
CA LYS A 231 -1.73 1.31 12.29
C LYS A 231 -2.56 1.34 11.01
N THR A 232 -2.39 2.42 10.26
CA THR A 232 -2.88 2.59 8.89
C THR A 232 -1.85 2.16 7.84
N GLY A 233 -2.32 1.84 6.63
CA GLY A 233 -1.46 1.65 5.46
C GLY A 233 -2.15 1.97 4.14
N TYR A 234 -1.40 2.48 3.18
CA TYR A 234 -1.90 2.72 1.82
C TYR A 234 -0.78 2.57 0.78
N THR A 235 -1.11 1.93 -0.34
CA THR A 235 -0.45 2.00 -1.64
C THR A 235 -1.51 1.79 -2.71
N ASN A 236 -1.24 2.19 -3.95
CA ASN A 236 -2.18 1.94 -5.07
C ASN A 236 -2.48 0.43 -5.25
N ALA A 237 -1.50 -0.43 -4.97
CA ALA A 237 -1.66 -1.88 -5.07
C ALA A 237 -2.47 -2.48 -3.92
N SER A 238 -2.32 -1.94 -2.70
CA SER A 238 -2.97 -2.48 -1.49
C SER A 238 -4.36 -1.91 -1.21
N GLY A 239 -4.70 -0.74 -1.76
CA GLY A 239 -5.83 0.04 -1.24
C GLY A 239 -5.56 0.61 0.15
N TYR A 240 -6.61 1.11 0.81
CA TYR A 240 -6.58 1.67 2.16
C TYR A 240 -6.77 0.56 3.21
N ASN A 241 -5.83 0.48 4.15
CA ASN A 241 -5.75 -0.58 5.16
C ASN A 241 -5.68 -0.02 6.58
N LEU A 242 -6.13 -0.80 7.56
CA LEU A 242 -6.07 -0.51 8.99
C LEU A 242 -6.10 -1.76 9.84
N VAL A 243 -5.23 -1.78 10.84
CA VAL A 243 -5.37 -2.65 12.00
C VAL A 243 -5.71 -1.78 13.20
N THR A 244 -6.80 -2.10 13.88
CA THR A 244 -7.32 -1.39 15.04
C THR A 244 -7.32 -2.28 16.27
N SER A 245 -6.92 -1.71 17.40
CA SER A 245 -7.19 -2.26 18.74
C SER A 245 -8.29 -1.44 19.37
N ALA A 246 -9.29 -2.11 19.94
CA ALA A 246 -10.44 -1.44 20.55
C ALA A 246 -10.88 -2.10 21.86
N ARG A 247 -11.11 -1.29 22.90
CA ARG A 247 -11.44 -1.72 24.26
C ARG A 247 -12.70 -1.05 24.79
N SER A 248 -13.55 -1.80 25.49
CA SER A 248 -14.69 -1.24 26.21
C SER A 248 -14.92 -2.02 27.50
N GLY A 249 -14.82 -1.33 28.64
CA GLY A 249 -14.78 -1.97 29.95
C GLY A 249 -13.66 -3.00 30.02
N ASN A 250 -14.02 -4.26 30.25
CA ASN A 250 -13.09 -5.38 30.29
C ASN A 250 -13.02 -6.17 28.97
N ARG A 251 -13.63 -5.71 27.88
CA ARG A 251 -13.62 -6.39 26.57
C ARG A 251 -12.58 -5.77 25.63
N HIS A 252 -11.92 -6.59 24.81
CA HIS A 252 -10.86 -6.14 23.90
C HIS A 252 -10.87 -6.95 22.60
N ILE A 253 -10.84 -6.26 21.45
CA ILE A 253 -10.69 -6.87 20.13
C ILE A 253 -9.51 -6.29 19.36
N ILE A 254 -9.01 -7.08 18.41
CA ILE A 254 -8.21 -6.59 17.29
C ILE A 254 -9.04 -6.75 16.01
N ALA A 255 -9.18 -5.69 15.24
CA ALA A 255 -9.91 -5.66 13.98
C ALA A 255 -8.99 -5.24 12.83
N VAL A 256 -9.12 -5.87 11.68
CA VAL A 256 -8.32 -5.62 10.48
C VAL A 256 -9.24 -5.36 9.31
N VAL A 257 -8.94 -4.32 8.52
CA VAL A 257 -9.55 -4.02 7.23
C VAL A 257 -8.43 -3.77 6.24
N MET A 258 -8.44 -4.44 5.09
CA MET A 258 -7.50 -4.25 4.00
C MET A 258 -8.26 -4.02 2.70
N GLY A 259 -7.64 -3.32 1.74
CA GLY A 259 -8.18 -3.21 0.39
C GLY A 259 -9.30 -2.19 0.18
N GLY A 260 -9.57 -1.32 1.17
CA GLY A 260 -10.63 -0.33 1.05
C GLY A 260 -10.38 0.63 -0.12
N ALA A 261 -11.43 1.03 -0.83
CA ALA A 261 -11.32 1.91 -2.00
C ALA A 261 -10.92 3.34 -1.64
N THR A 262 -11.33 3.83 -0.46
CA THR A 262 -11.04 5.16 0.07
C THR A 262 -10.73 5.09 1.56
N TRP A 263 -10.06 6.12 2.10
CA TRP A 263 -9.86 6.20 3.55
C TRP A 263 -11.19 6.19 4.33
N GLY A 264 -12.22 6.87 3.80
CA GLY A 264 -13.54 6.97 4.41
C GLY A 264 -14.34 5.66 4.40
N SER A 265 -14.29 4.89 3.30
CA SER A 265 -14.93 3.56 3.23
C SER A 265 -14.26 2.56 4.16
N ARG A 266 -12.91 2.57 4.21
CA ARG A 266 -12.12 1.79 5.17
C ARG A 266 -12.50 2.13 6.61
N ASP A 267 -12.58 3.42 6.95
CA ASP A 267 -12.95 3.88 8.30
C ASP A 267 -14.39 3.49 8.64
N ALA A 268 -15.32 3.62 7.70
CA ALA A 268 -16.71 3.20 7.89
C ALA A 268 -16.80 1.70 8.17
N LYS A 269 -16.06 0.87 7.42
CA LYS A 269 -16.02 -0.57 7.64
C LYS A 269 -15.41 -0.91 9.00
N MET A 270 -14.30 -0.27 9.37
CA MET A 270 -13.69 -0.49 10.68
C MET A 270 -14.66 -0.12 11.82
N ARG A 271 -15.36 1.00 11.71
CA ARG A 271 -16.37 1.41 12.69
C ARG A 271 -17.53 0.42 12.80
N GLU A 272 -18.01 -0.12 11.68
CA GLU A 272 -19.02 -1.18 11.64
C GLU A 272 -18.55 -2.40 12.44
N LEU A 273 -17.34 -2.89 12.16
CA LEU A 273 -16.75 -4.07 12.81
C LEU A 273 -16.58 -3.86 14.31
N VAL A 274 -15.98 -2.74 14.72
CA VAL A 274 -15.75 -2.49 16.15
C VAL A 274 -17.08 -2.38 16.90
N ARG A 275 -18.07 -1.65 16.36
CA ARG A 275 -19.40 -1.54 17.00
C ARG A 275 -20.10 -2.89 17.14
N ARG A 276 -20.00 -3.74 16.13
CA ARG A 276 -20.68 -5.03 16.11
C ARG A 276 -20.00 -6.05 17.03
N TYR A 277 -18.67 -6.12 17.04
CA TYR A 277 -17.95 -7.25 17.64
C TYR A 277 -17.28 -6.94 18.98
N LEU A 278 -16.99 -5.67 19.31
CA LEU A 278 -16.42 -5.33 20.62
C LEU A 278 -17.33 -5.74 21.80
N PRO A 279 -18.66 -5.57 21.74
CA PRO A 279 -19.55 -6.06 22.80
C PRO A 279 -19.59 -7.59 22.94
N GLN A 280 -19.20 -8.34 21.90
CA GLN A 280 -19.21 -9.79 21.89
C GLN A 280 -17.93 -10.39 22.49
N ALA A 281 -16.82 -9.65 22.48
CA ALA A 281 -15.53 -10.12 22.95
C ALA A 281 -15.50 -10.48 24.44
N THR A 282 -14.87 -11.58 24.80
CA THR A 282 -14.77 -12.14 26.14
C THR A 282 -14.33 -11.10 27.18
N PRO A 283 -15.09 -10.90 28.27
CA PRO A 283 -14.70 -10.02 29.37
C PRO A 283 -13.36 -10.45 30.02
N ALA A 284 -12.51 -9.51 30.39
CA ALA A 284 -11.36 -9.77 31.25
C ALA A 284 -11.84 -10.11 32.68
N GLY A 285 -11.25 -11.12 33.30
CA GLY A 285 -11.65 -11.63 34.61
C GLY A 285 -12.61 -12.83 34.59
N THR A 286 -13.20 -13.19 33.45
CA THR A 286 -13.79 -14.52 33.30
C THR A 286 -12.67 -15.55 33.16
N THR A 287 -12.68 -16.62 33.95
CA THR A 287 -11.82 -17.77 33.72
C THR A 287 -12.23 -18.41 32.40
N SER A 288 -11.47 -18.16 31.33
CA SER A 288 -11.51 -19.02 30.16
C SER A 288 -10.85 -20.34 30.57
N ASP A 289 -11.47 -21.47 30.29
CA ASP A 289 -10.86 -22.79 30.45
C ASP A 289 -9.44 -22.76 29.86
N PRO A 290 -8.44 -23.37 30.52
CA PRO A 290 -7.08 -23.32 30.04
C PRO A 290 -7.03 -23.94 28.65
N VAL A 291 -6.76 -23.11 27.63
CA VAL A 291 -6.36 -23.59 26.31
C VAL A 291 -5.10 -24.42 26.53
N VAL A 292 -5.23 -25.74 26.41
CA VAL A 292 -4.12 -26.67 26.42
C VAL A 292 -3.30 -26.39 25.16
N MET A 293 -2.32 -25.48 25.30
CA MET A 293 -1.23 -25.40 24.36
C MET A 293 -0.45 -26.72 24.51
N ALA A 294 -0.58 -27.60 23.52
CA ALA A 294 0.30 -28.76 23.41
C ALA A 294 1.73 -28.24 23.50
N ARG A 295 2.43 -28.62 24.57
CA ARG A 295 3.86 -28.37 24.72
C ARG A 295 4.54 -29.02 23.53
N ILE A 296 5.02 -28.21 22.60
CA ILE A 296 6.09 -28.66 21.71
C ILE A 296 7.30 -28.76 22.64
N ASP A 297 7.71 -29.99 22.95
CA ASP A 297 9.01 -30.27 23.55
C ASP A 297 10.08 -29.75 22.57
N THR A 298 10.54 -28.52 22.78
CA THR A 298 11.79 -28.05 22.22
C THR A 298 12.91 -28.64 23.06
N GLY A 299 13.27 -29.88 22.72
CA GLY A 299 14.46 -30.53 23.25
C GLY A 299 15.69 -29.62 23.10
N ALA A 300 16.42 -29.51 24.21
CA ALA A 300 17.79 -29.04 24.34
C ALA A 300 18.18 -27.70 23.68
N SER A 301 18.35 -26.70 24.55
CA SER A 301 19.12 -25.48 24.30
C SER A 301 20.47 -25.79 23.64
N ALA A 302 20.59 -25.48 22.34
CA ALA A 302 21.90 -25.31 21.73
C ALA A 302 22.48 -23.96 22.22
N PRO A 303 23.77 -23.89 22.61
CA PRO A 303 24.37 -22.64 23.04
C PRO A 303 24.35 -21.63 21.89
N GLN A 304 23.67 -20.51 22.07
CA GLN A 304 23.76 -19.40 21.12
C GLN A 304 25.20 -18.86 21.11
N PRO A 305 25.79 -18.61 19.92
CA PRO A 305 27.10 -17.99 19.86
C PRO A 305 27.03 -16.59 20.44
N LYS A 306 27.83 -16.32 21.48
CA LYS A 306 28.00 -14.99 22.06
C LYS A 306 28.53 -14.07 20.97
N LEU A 307 27.69 -13.14 20.49
CA LEU A 307 28.12 -12.04 19.63
C LEU A 307 29.13 -11.19 20.40
N ARG A 308 30.36 -11.11 19.89
CA ARG A 308 31.39 -10.21 20.45
C ARG A 308 31.00 -8.77 20.11
N PRO A 309 31.11 -7.83 21.05
CA PRO A 309 30.89 -6.43 20.76
C PRO A 309 31.98 -5.93 19.81
N ILE A 310 31.61 -5.36 18.67
CA ILE A 310 32.53 -4.61 17.83
C ILE A 310 32.72 -3.25 18.49
N LEU A 311 33.67 -3.19 19.42
CA LEU A 311 34.32 -1.93 19.80
C LEU A 311 35.36 -1.60 18.73
N ALA A 312 35.35 -0.34 18.31
CA ALA A 312 36.33 0.25 17.42
C ALA A 312 37.75 -0.05 17.90
N SER A 313 38.60 -0.51 16.98
CA SER A 313 40.04 -0.31 17.03
C SER A 313 40.49 0.14 15.65
N ALA A 314 40.59 1.46 15.52
CA ALA A 314 41.60 2.03 14.66
C ALA A 314 42.90 2.02 15.48
N GLN A 315 43.87 1.21 15.07
CA GLN A 315 45.28 1.55 15.17
C GLN A 315 45.99 1.02 13.93
N ALA A 316 46.70 1.95 13.30
CA ALA A 316 47.61 1.74 12.18
C ALA A 316 48.83 0.92 12.63
N GLU A 317 49.47 0.25 11.68
CA GLU A 317 50.93 0.24 11.59
C GLU A 317 51.36 0.53 10.16
N ASP A 318 52.43 1.31 10.08
CA ASP A 318 53.08 1.93 8.93
C ASP A 318 53.83 0.93 8.04
N ASP A 319 53.98 1.27 6.74
CA ASP A 319 55.32 1.40 6.13
C ASP A 319 55.28 2.09 4.74
N VAL A 320 55.81 3.33 4.71
CA VAL A 320 56.87 3.92 3.83
C VAL A 320 56.85 3.54 2.31
N ALA A 321 56.96 4.40 1.28
CA ALA A 321 57.39 5.79 1.08
C ALA A 321 56.93 6.29 -0.31
N ALA A 322 56.71 7.61 -0.44
CA ALA A 322 57.35 8.51 -1.42
C ALA A 322 56.60 9.86 -1.53
N GLN A 323 57.23 10.96 -1.09
CA GLN A 323 56.86 12.33 -1.47
C GLN A 323 57.71 12.78 -2.68
N PRO A 324 57.34 13.89 -3.37
CA PRO A 324 57.85 15.19 -2.93
C PRO A 324 56.89 16.40 -3.03
N LYS A 325 57.04 17.27 -2.01
CA LYS A 325 57.17 18.75 -1.97
C LYS A 325 56.06 19.73 -2.42
N VAL A 326 55.47 20.35 -1.37
CA VAL A 326 55.35 21.79 -1.00
C VAL A 326 55.01 22.86 -2.06
N ALA A 327 53.92 23.61 -1.80
CA ALA A 327 53.95 25.08 -1.76
C ALA A 327 52.72 25.62 -0.99
N SER A 328 53.00 26.27 0.14
CA SER A 328 52.09 27.03 1.00
C SER A 328 52.04 28.49 0.57
N LEU A 329 50.86 29.13 0.62
CA LEU A 329 50.73 30.58 0.79
C LEU A 329 49.54 30.89 1.70
N THR A 330 49.83 31.56 2.80
CA THR A 330 48.92 32.29 3.69
C THR A 330 49.15 33.78 3.49
N VAL A 331 48.10 34.59 3.40
CA VAL A 331 48.08 35.99 3.88
C VAL A 331 46.65 36.33 4.36
N GLU A 332 46.60 37.03 5.49
CA GLU A 332 45.45 37.48 6.28
C GLU A 332 44.72 38.73 5.74
N ASP A 333 43.51 38.92 6.30
CA ASP A 333 42.79 40.16 6.68
C ASP A 333 42.46 41.29 5.68
N ALA A 334 41.15 41.58 5.59
CA ALA A 334 40.56 42.93 5.73
C ALA A 334 39.03 42.87 5.97
N ALA A 335 38.55 43.70 6.89
CA ALA A 335 37.21 43.72 7.49
C ALA A 335 36.17 44.59 6.72
N PRO A 336 34.99 44.95 7.29
CA PRO A 336 33.66 44.76 6.68
C PRO A 336 33.06 46.03 6.01
N VAL A 337 32.10 45.85 5.08
CA VAL A 337 31.27 46.97 4.57
C VAL A 337 29.79 46.59 4.42
N ALA A 338 28.97 47.60 4.69
CA ALA A 338 27.55 47.69 4.97
C ALA A 338 26.52 47.14 3.95
N VAL A 339 25.37 46.82 4.57
CA VAL A 339 23.97 46.85 4.14
C VAL A 339 23.65 47.60 2.84
N ALA A 340 23.01 46.91 1.90
CA ALA A 340 22.14 47.51 0.87
C ALA A 340 20.81 46.73 0.78
N SER A 341 19.71 47.47 0.81
CA SER A 341 18.32 47.00 0.81
C SER A 341 17.74 46.88 -0.60
N ALA A 342 16.86 45.86 -0.77
CA ALA A 342 15.73 45.74 -1.72
C ALA A 342 16.05 45.33 -3.19
N PRO A 343 15.20 44.52 -3.88
CA PRO A 343 13.74 44.69 -3.96
C PRO A 343 12.86 43.45 -3.70
N LYS A 344 11.62 43.72 -3.25
CA LYS A 344 10.53 42.74 -3.12
C LYS A 344 10.14 42.17 -4.50
N PRO A 345 10.03 40.84 -4.68
CA PRO A 345 9.41 40.29 -5.88
C PRO A 345 7.89 40.47 -5.81
N ARG A 346 7.34 41.19 -6.81
CA ARG A 346 5.90 41.23 -7.11
C ARG A 346 5.44 39.82 -7.49
N LEU A 347 4.56 39.24 -6.68
CA LEU A 347 3.76 38.07 -7.05
C LEU A 347 2.88 38.44 -8.25
N LYS A 348 3.12 37.82 -9.41
CA LYS A 348 2.09 37.62 -10.42
C LYS A 348 1.36 36.34 -10.05
N ALA A 349 0.09 36.46 -9.69
CA ALA A 349 -0.80 35.33 -9.45
C ALA A 349 -0.95 34.52 -10.74
N SER A 350 -0.39 33.32 -10.81
CA SER A 350 -0.91 32.31 -11.73
C SER A 350 -2.12 31.68 -11.05
N ALA A 351 -3.31 31.95 -11.57
CA ALA A 351 -4.51 31.26 -11.16
C ALA A 351 -4.34 29.77 -11.52
N ASP A 352 -4.09 28.94 -10.51
CA ASP A 352 -4.16 27.49 -10.64
C ASP A 352 -5.63 27.12 -10.87
N PRO A 353 -6.00 26.57 -12.04
CA PRO A 353 -7.39 26.24 -12.36
C PRO A 353 -7.94 25.14 -11.43
N ILE A 354 -7.09 24.34 -10.79
CA ILE A 354 -7.49 23.34 -9.80
C ILE A 354 -7.81 24.03 -8.47
N ALA A 355 -7.00 25.00 -8.05
CA ALA A 355 -7.28 25.80 -6.86
C ALA A 355 -8.56 26.65 -7.01
N ALA A 356 -8.82 27.19 -8.21
CA ALA A 356 -10.06 27.91 -8.50
C ALA A 356 -11.29 26.98 -8.43
N ARG A 357 -11.20 25.76 -8.96
CA ARG A 357 -12.27 24.74 -8.89
C ARG A 357 -12.53 24.26 -7.46
N ILE A 358 -11.47 24.12 -6.65
CA ILE A 358 -11.58 23.78 -5.23
C ILE A 358 -12.23 24.94 -4.47
N SER A 359 -11.82 26.19 -4.72
CA SER A 359 -12.41 27.36 -4.07
C SER A 359 -13.88 27.56 -4.44
N GLU A 360 -14.26 27.27 -5.70
CA GLU A 360 -15.64 27.34 -6.17
C GLU A 360 -16.49 26.22 -5.54
N ALA A 361 -15.96 25.00 -5.42
CA ALA A 361 -16.63 23.90 -4.74
C ALA A 361 -16.81 24.15 -3.23
N THR A 362 -15.83 24.78 -2.58
CA THR A 362 -15.90 25.15 -1.15
C THR A 362 -16.92 26.27 -0.93
N ALA A 363 -16.97 27.29 -1.80
CA ALA A 363 -17.95 28.37 -1.69
C ALA A 363 -19.40 27.88 -1.91
N VAL A 364 -19.60 26.93 -2.83
CA VAL A 364 -20.91 26.29 -3.04
C VAL A 364 -21.32 25.44 -1.84
N ALA A 365 -20.37 24.77 -1.19
CA ALA A 365 -20.62 24.02 0.04
C ALA A 365 -20.95 24.94 1.22
N GLU A 366 -20.24 26.05 1.39
CA GLU A 366 -20.50 27.03 2.46
C GLU A 366 -21.86 27.73 2.29
N LEU A 367 -22.27 28.08 1.07
CA LEU A 367 -23.60 28.61 0.78
C LEU A 367 -24.73 27.59 1.01
N ALA A 368 -24.46 26.30 0.81
CA ALA A 368 -25.42 25.24 1.09
C ALA A 368 -25.61 25.01 2.60
N TYR A 369 -24.59 25.29 3.42
CA TYR A 369 -24.64 25.17 4.88
C TYR A 369 -25.12 26.44 5.59
N ALA A 370 -24.92 27.63 5.00
CA ALA A 370 -25.33 28.90 5.61
C ALA A 370 -26.85 29.17 5.52
N ASN A 371 -27.56 28.48 4.63
CA ASN A 371 -29.01 28.68 4.40
C ASN A 371 -29.89 27.57 5.02
N SER A 372 -29.35 26.68 5.85
CA SER A 372 -30.13 25.62 6.50
C SER A 372 -30.62 26.04 7.89
N ASP A 373 -31.46 27.06 7.95
CA ASP A 373 -32.35 27.28 9.10
C ASP A 373 -33.80 27.07 8.64
N ALA A 374 -34.43 26.06 9.25
CA ALA A 374 -35.85 25.67 9.19
C ALA A 374 -36.39 25.05 7.86
N HIS A 375 -36.95 23.85 8.03
CA HIS A 375 -37.84 23.04 7.15
C HIS A 375 -37.22 22.00 6.18
N GLU A 376 -37.27 20.75 6.65
CA GLU A 376 -37.71 19.50 5.99
C GLU A 376 -37.35 19.20 4.52
N GLU A 377 -36.12 19.46 4.07
CA GLU A 377 -35.56 18.78 2.88
C GLU A 377 -34.10 18.34 3.09
N ASP A 378 -33.78 17.10 2.68
CA ASP A 378 -32.45 16.51 2.75
C ASP A 378 -31.43 17.28 1.88
N PRO A 379 -30.42 17.93 2.47
CA PRO A 379 -29.45 18.75 1.75
C PRO A 379 -28.62 17.96 0.72
N ILE A 380 -28.48 16.64 0.89
CA ILE A 380 -27.81 15.77 -0.08
C ILE A 380 -28.64 15.62 -1.36
N ARG A 381 -29.97 15.56 -1.22
CA ARG A 381 -30.90 15.48 -2.35
C ARG A 381 -30.91 16.79 -3.16
N ARG A 382 -30.90 17.93 -2.47
CA ARG A 382 -30.82 19.27 -3.08
C ARG A 382 -29.51 19.45 -3.86
N LEU A 383 -28.38 19.00 -3.30
CA LEU A 383 -27.07 18.99 -3.98
C LEU A 383 -27.06 18.08 -5.21
N ALA A 384 -27.71 16.92 -5.13
CA ALA A 384 -27.83 15.99 -6.25
C ALA A 384 -28.74 16.49 -7.38
N GLU A 385 -29.74 17.33 -7.07
CA GLU A 385 -30.60 17.99 -8.06
C GLU A 385 -29.87 19.16 -8.74
N LEU A 386 -29.21 20.03 -7.96
CA LEU A 386 -28.39 21.12 -8.51
C LEU A 386 -27.23 20.62 -9.38
N ALA A 387 -26.63 19.48 -9.02
CA ALA A 387 -25.61 18.83 -9.83
C ALA A 387 -26.17 18.24 -11.14
N ARG A 388 -27.40 17.74 -11.13
CA ARG A 388 -28.10 17.24 -12.33
C ARG A 388 -28.50 18.37 -13.28
N ASP A 389 -28.96 19.49 -12.75
CA ASP A 389 -29.35 20.66 -13.56
C ASP A 389 -28.12 21.37 -14.18
N LYS A 390 -26.98 21.38 -13.47
CA LYS A 390 -25.71 21.82 -14.07
C LYS A 390 -25.17 20.84 -15.11
N ALA A 391 -25.42 19.54 -14.95
CA ALA A 391 -25.00 18.52 -15.92
C ALA A 391 -25.86 18.54 -17.19
N SER A 392 -27.16 18.86 -17.09
CA SER A 392 -28.06 18.99 -18.25
C SER A 392 -27.82 20.28 -19.04
N ALA A 393 -27.39 21.38 -18.38
CA ALA A 393 -27.02 22.63 -19.04
C ALA A 393 -25.68 22.58 -19.82
N GLY A 394 -24.85 21.56 -19.58
CA GLY A 394 -23.52 21.41 -20.21
C GLY A 394 -23.45 20.40 -21.37
N SER A 395 -24.57 19.72 -21.71
CA SER A 395 -24.58 18.59 -22.64
C SER A 395 -25.31 18.87 -23.95
N GLU A 396 -24.95 19.96 -24.63
CA GLU A 396 -25.21 20.10 -26.06
C GLU A 396 -23.88 20.10 -26.83
N LYS A 397 -23.23 18.93 -26.92
CA LYS A 397 -22.51 18.46 -28.12
C LYS A 397 -21.76 17.15 -27.88
N LYS A 398 -22.03 16.21 -28.79
CA LYS A 398 -21.35 14.92 -29.07
C LYS A 398 -21.56 13.77 -28.06
N THR A 399 -22.70 13.12 -28.20
CA THR A 399 -22.85 11.69 -27.89
C THR A 399 -22.50 10.86 -29.14
N ARG A 400 -21.37 10.14 -29.10
CA ARG A 400 -21.15 8.96 -29.95
C ARG A 400 -21.57 7.74 -29.15
N SER A 401 -22.36 6.85 -29.78
CA SER A 401 -22.97 5.71 -29.10
C SER A 401 -21.91 4.70 -28.65
N TYR A 402 -22.07 4.19 -27.43
CA TYR A 402 -21.25 3.14 -26.83
C TYR A 402 -21.19 1.85 -27.68
N ALA A 403 -22.21 1.62 -28.52
CA ALA A 403 -22.25 0.53 -29.48
C ALA A 403 -21.26 0.71 -30.65
N GLU A 404 -21.00 1.94 -31.09
CA GLU A 404 -20.01 2.24 -32.14
C GLU A 404 -18.57 2.09 -31.61
N LEU A 405 -18.33 2.46 -30.35
CA LEU A 405 -17.03 2.25 -29.69
C LEU A 405 -16.72 0.76 -29.51
N LYS A 406 -17.74 -0.05 -29.18
CA LYS A 406 -17.61 -1.51 -29.04
C LYS A 406 -17.43 -2.21 -30.40
N ALA A 407 -18.08 -1.72 -31.46
CA ALA A 407 -17.92 -2.24 -32.82
C ALA A 407 -16.56 -1.88 -33.45
N LYS A 408 -15.93 -0.77 -33.02
CA LYS A 408 -14.55 -0.44 -33.38
C LYS A 408 -13.54 -1.33 -32.63
N ALA A 409 -13.77 -1.56 -31.33
CA ALA A 409 -12.92 -2.43 -30.51
C ALA A 409 -12.95 -3.90 -30.95
N SER A 410 -14.04 -4.38 -31.55
CA SER A 410 -14.14 -5.75 -32.08
C SER A 410 -13.58 -5.92 -33.50
N ARG A 411 -13.25 -4.83 -34.21
CA ARG A 411 -12.53 -4.88 -35.50
C ARG A 411 -11.02 -4.76 -35.37
N GLU A 412 -10.51 -4.33 -34.22
CA GLU A 412 -9.07 -4.26 -33.89
C GLU A 412 -8.58 -5.48 -33.09
N GLY A 413 -9.35 -6.57 -33.08
CA GLY A 413 -8.92 -7.89 -32.59
C GLY A 413 -7.91 -8.50 -33.56
N ALA A 414 -6.67 -8.64 -33.09
CA ALA A 414 -5.45 -8.97 -33.83
C ALA A 414 -4.79 -7.79 -34.56
N ALA A 415 -4.58 -6.67 -33.86
CA ALA A 415 -3.56 -5.70 -34.28
C ALA A 415 -2.19 -6.41 -34.32
N SER A 416 -1.61 -6.50 -35.52
CA SER A 416 -0.23 -6.91 -35.72
C SER A 416 0.67 -6.06 -34.83
N VAL A 417 1.47 -6.71 -33.98
CA VAL A 417 2.46 -6.03 -33.15
C VAL A 417 3.39 -5.24 -34.10
N PRO A 418 3.48 -3.90 -33.99
CA PRO A 418 4.28 -3.11 -34.91
C PRO A 418 5.76 -3.46 -34.71
N ARG A 419 6.44 -4.08 -35.67
CA ARG A 419 7.85 -4.49 -35.53
C ARG A 419 8.76 -3.29 -35.24
N GLY A 420 9.68 -3.41 -34.28
CA GLY A 420 10.68 -2.39 -34.01
C GLY A 420 11.10 -2.32 -32.54
N TRP A 421 11.62 -1.16 -32.14
CA TRP A 421 11.97 -0.89 -30.74
C TRP A 421 10.75 -0.40 -29.96
N TYR A 422 10.66 -0.88 -28.72
CA TYR A 422 9.62 -0.52 -27.76
C TYR A 422 10.21 -0.01 -26.47
N VAL A 423 9.40 0.77 -25.76
CA VAL A 423 9.61 1.09 -24.36
C VAL A 423 8.54 0.38 -23.54
N GLN A 424 8.95 -0.62 -22.77
CA GLN A 424 8.08 -1.36 -21.86
C GLN A 424 8.11 -0.72 -20.48
N ILE A 425 6.95 -0.27 -19.99
CA ILE A 425 6.83 0.40 -18.69
C ILE A 425 6.59 -0.60 -17.56
N GLY A 426 5.89 -1.69 -17.85
CA GLY A 426 5.59 -2.72 -16.85
C GLY A 426 4.62 -3.78 -17.35
N THR A 427 4.21 -4.65 -16.43
CA THR A 427 3.24 -5.72 -16.65
C THR A 427 2.16 -5.66 -15.58
N SER A 428 0.91 -5.89 -15.98
CA SER A 428 -0.26 -5.94 -15.09
C SER A 428 -1.01 -7.27 -15.24
N HIS A 429 -1.74 -7.69 -14.21
CA HIS A 429 -2.61 -8.86 -14.26
C HIS A 429 -3.95 -8.61 -14.99
N SER A 430 -4.27 -7.34 -15.26
CA SER A 430 -5.42 -6.94 -16.05
C SER A 430 -5.02 -5.95 -17.14
N GLU A 431 -5.78 -5.97 -18.23
CA GLU A 431 -5.63 -5.04 -19.36
C GLU A 431 -5.79 -3.59 -18.90
N GLU A 432 -6.80 -3.31 -18.07
CA GLU A 432 -7.05 -2.01 -17.45
C GLU A 432 -5.86 -1.54 -16.61
N GLY A 433 -5.23 -2.42 -15.82
CA GLY A 433 -4.04 -2.06 -15.06
C GLY A 433 -2.83 -1.76 -15.96
N ALA A 434 -2.72 -2.41 -17.13
CA ALA A 434 -1.70 -2.08 -18.11
C ALA A 434 -1.99 -0.72 -18.79
N HIS A 435 -3.26 -0.39 -19.04
CA HIS A 435 -3.66 0.95 -19.47
C HIS A 435 -3.36 2.01 -18.40
N GLY A 436 -3.60 1.73 -17.12
CA GLY A 436 -3.25 2.65 -16.03
C GLY A 436 -1.74 2.94 -15.95
N LEU A 437 -0.88 1.96 -16.26
CA LEU A 437 0.56 2.17 -16.39
C LEU A 437 0.92 3.06 -17.60
N ILE A 438 0.23 2.88 -18.73
CA ILE A 438 0.39 3.72 -19.92
C ILE A 438 -0.03 5.16 -19.63
N ASP A 439 -1.17 5.38 -18.98
CA ASP A 439 -1.69 6.71 -18.69
C ASP A 439 -0.80 7.45 -17.68
N SER A 440 -0.31 6.71 -16.67
CA SER A 440 0.70 7.22 -15.74
C SER A 440 1.97 7.64 -16.49
N ALA A 441 2.45 6.83 -17.43
CA ALA A 441 3.60 7.16 -18.27
C ALA A 441 3.36 8.36 -19.20
N LYS A 442 2.17 8.48 -19.81
CA LYS A 442 1.82 9.62 -20.68
C LYS A 442 1.72 10.93 -19.92
N SER A 443 1.11 10.92 -18.72
CA SER A 443 0.88 12.11 -17.91
C SER A 443 2.18 12.83 -17.52
N VAL A 444 3.29 12.08 -17.38
CA VAL A 444 4.60 12.65 -17.05
C VAL A 444 5.59 12.60 -18.21
N GLY A 445 5.41 11.71 -19.18
CA GLY A 445 6.36 11.46 -20.28
C GLY A 445 6.64 12.69 -21.15
N GLY A 446 5.67 13.59 -21.30
CA GLY A 446 5.84 14.83 -22.06
C GLY A 446 6.22 14.57 -23.52
N ARG A 447 7.10 15.41 -24.10
CA ARG A 447 7.53 15.31 -25.51
C ARG A 447 8.15 13.96 -25.90
N ALA A 448 8.77 13.25 -24.95
CA ALA A 448 9.44 11.96 -25.21
C ALA A 448 8.48 10.82 -25.59
N LEU A 449 7.20 10.94 -25.25
CA LEU A 449 6.15 9.96 -25.59
C LEU A 449 5.04 10.56 -26.48
N ALA A 450 5.18 11.82 -26.90
CA ALA A 450 4.11 12.55 -27.58
C ALA A 450 3.76 11.97 -28.97
N SER A 451 4.74 11.35 -29.63
CA SER A 451 4.57 10.68 -30.93
C SER A 451 4.58 9.16 -30.84
N ALA A 452 4.56 8.59 -29.63
CA ALA A 452 4.69 7.16 -29.42
C ALA A 452 3.31 6.48 -29.30
N ASP A 453 3.10 5.42 -30.05
CA ASP A 453 1.86 4.64 -30.00
C ASP A 453 1.85 3.74 -28.78
N SER A 454 0.87 3.92 -27.90
CA SER A 454 0.74 3.09 -26.70
C SER A 454 -0.20 1.92 -26.93
N PHE A 455 0.17 0.73 -26.48
CA PHE A 455 -0.67 -0.45 -26.58
C PHE A 455 -0.40 -1.42 -25.43
N THR A 456 -1.37 -2.29 -25.17
CA THR A 456 -1.24 -3.40 -24.24
C THR A 456 -1.01 -4.69 -25.04
N GLN A 457 -0.14 -5.56 -24.53
CA GLN A 457 0.11 -6.86 -25.16
C GLN A 457 -0.14 -7.98 -24.16
N PRO A 458 -1.15 -8.84 -24.39
CA PRO A 458 -1.37 -10.01 -23.54
C PRO A 458 -0.24 -11.03 -23.77
N ILE A 459 0.31 -11.56 -22.70
CA ILE A 459 1.30 -12.63 -22.71
C ILE A 459 0.96 -13.65 -21.61
N ASN A 460 1.42 -14.89 -21.79
CA ASN A 460 1.36 -15.90 -20.75
C ASN A 460 2.75 -16.05 -20.11
N VAL A 461 2.84 -15.81 -18.81
CA VAL A 461 4.06 -16.03 -18.03
C VAL A 461 3.77 -17.12 -17.02
N ARG A 462 4.40 -18.30 -17.21
CA ARG A 462 4.23 -19.45 -16.31
C ARG A 462 2.76 -19.85 -16.10
N GLY A 463 1.96 -19.83 -17.17
CA GLY A 463 0.54 -20.18 -17.14
C GLY A 463 -0.40 -19.07 -16.67
N VAL A 464 0.12 -17.90 -16.28
CA VAL A 464 -0.71 -16.74 -15.88
C VAL A 464 -0.75 -15.72 -17.00
N LYS A 465 -1.97 -15.34 -17.43
CA LYS A 465 -2.20 -14.27 -18.41
C LYS A 465 -1.89 -12.92 -17.76
N VAL A 466 -0.95 -12.18 -18.34
CA VAL A 466 -0.58 -10.82 -17.91
C VAL A 466 -0.50 -9.90 -19.13
N TYR A 467 -0.57 -8.61 -18.91
CA TYR A 467 -0.64 -7.58 -19.96
C TYR A 467 0.58 -6.67 -19.84
N ARG A 468 1.43 -6.64 -20.86
CA ARG A 468 2.56 -5.70 -20.97
C ARG A 468 2.05 -4.33 -21.40
N ALA A 469 2.46 -3.29 -20.70
CA ALA A 469 2.27 -1.89 -21.09
C ALA A 469 3.46 -1.42 -21.92
N ARG A 470 3.24 -1.07 -23.20
CA ARG A 470 4.30 -0.72 -24.15
C ARG A 470 3.99 0.55 -24.94
N PHE A 471 5.07 1.21 -25.36
CA PHE A 471 5.08 2.26 -26.38
C PHE A 471 5.86 1.76 -27.62
N ALA A 472 5.36 2.02 -28.82
CA ALA A 472 5.99 1.75 -30.11
C ALA A 472 6.19 3.05 -30.91
N GLY A 473 6.81 2.95 -32.09
CA GLY A 473 7.06 4.08 -32.98
C GLY A 473 8.45 4.70 -32.82
N PHE A 474 9.37 4.04 -32.14
CA PHE A 474 10.75 4.48 -32.01
C PHE A 474 11.56 4.06 -33.24
N LYS A 475 12.21 5.04 -33.88
CA LYS A 475 13.02 4.85 -35.11
C LYS A 475 14.18 3.86 -34.95
N ASP A 476 14.77 3.81 -33.75
CA ASP A 476 15.96 3.03 -33.44
C ASP A 476 16.07 2.78 -31.92
N LYS A 477 17.11 2.03 -31.55
CA LYS A 477 17.43 1.64 -30.17
C LYS A 477 17.65 2.85 -29.26
N ASP A 478 18.33 3.86 -29.78
CA ASP A 478 18.75 5.01 -28.99
C ASP A 478 17.54 5.92 -28.72
N ALA A 479 16.63 6.08 -29.70
CA ALA A 479 15.36 6.75 -29.49
C ALA A 479 14.49 6.08 -28.40
N ALA A 480 14.44 4.75 -28.36
CA ALA A 480 13.72 4.02 -27.31
C ALA A 480 14.42 4.14 -25.94
N ARG A 481 15.75 4.13 -25.90
CA ARG A 481 16.51 4.34 -24.65
C ARG A 481 16.36 5.74 -24.11
N ASP A 482 16.49 6.77 -24.95
CA ASP A 482 16.34 8.17 -24.56
C ASP A 482 14.92 8.43 -24.01
N ALA A 483 13.90 7.87 -24.66
CA ALA A 483 12.53 7.94 -24.18
C ALA A 483 12.38 7.26 -22.81
N CYS A 484 13.00 6.08 -22.65
CA CYS A 484 12.99 5.38 -21.38
C CYS A 484 13.79 6.13 -20.28
N ASP A 485 14.94 6.71 -20.59
CA ASP A 485 15.74 7.46 -19.63
C ASP A 485 15.05 8.78 -19.24
N SER A 486 14.32 9.40 -20.16
CA SER A 486 13.42 10.52 -19.85
C SER A 486 12.34 10.11 -18.84
N LEU A 487 11.76 8.91 -18.99
CA LEU A 487 10.78 8.38 -18.04
C LEU A 487 11.41 8.05 -16.68
N LYS A 488 12.61 7.45 -16.66
CA LYS A 488 13.36 7.18 -15.43
C LYS A 488 13.72 8.46 -14.69
N SER A 489 14.09 9.54 -15.40
CA SER A 489 14.35 10.85 -14.80
C SER A 489 13.12 11.41 -14.08
N LYS A 490 11.93 10.98 -14.50
CA LYS A 490 10.62 11.28 -13.91
C LYS A 490 10.09 10.16 -13.01
N LYS A 491 10.97 9.25 -12.57
CA LYS A 491 10.72 8.14 -11.64
C LYS A 491 9.74 7.07 -12.16
N ILE A 492 9.60 6.94 -13.48
CA ILE A 492 8.88 5.83 -14.10
C ILE A 492 9.88 4.77 -14.54
N SER A 493 9.67 3.54 -14.06
CA SER A 493 10.48 2.40 -14.48
C SER A 493 10.11 1.99 -15.91
N CYS A 494 11.13 1.67 -16.71
CA CYS A 494 10.93 1.20 -18.07
C CYS A 494 12.15 0.41 -18.57
N LEU A 495 11.95 -0.31 -19.67
CA LEU A 495 12.99 -1.02 -20.40
C LEU A 495 12.81 -0.80 -21.90
N ALA A 496 13.88 -0.40 -22.59
CA ALA A 496 13.93 -0.40 -24.04
C ALA A 496 14.17 -1.83 -24.55
N VAL A 497 13.25 -2.37 -25.33
CA VAL A 497 13.27 -3.74 -25.84
C VAL A 497 13.01 -3.75 -27.35
N ALA A 498 13.70 -4.60 -28.09
CA ALA A 498 13.33 -4.92 -29.47
C ALA A 498 12.34 -6.09 -29.47
N ASP A 499 11.51 -6.21 -30.50
CA ASP A 499 10.73 -7.43 -30.75
C ASP A 499 11.62 -8.63 -31.07
#